data_AF-A0AAV5JYM6-F1
#
_entry.id   AF-A0AAV5JYM6-F1
#
_cell.length_a   1.000
_cell.length_b   1.000
_cell.length_c   1.000
_cell.angle_alpha   90.00
_cell.angle_beta   90.00
_cell.angle_gamma   90.00
#
_symmetry.space_group_name_H-M   'P 1'
#
loop_
_entity.id
_entity.type
_entity.pdbx_description
1 polymer ?
#
loop_
_entity_poly.entity_id
_entity_poly.type
_entity_poly.pdbx_seq_one_letter_code
_entity_poly.pdbx_strand_id
1 'polypeptide(L)'
;MSTISVFIVLCSVLPVVSSQAGGNLLIGTASHYIPIPFSRTACEDKFGSSKLPPSVYPVAAGERLWDRGAGCGRRYHVRCISDGAPHFCKSGEEIEVSIQDRAATMRSRASDYGADMVIMESGFRVIAIPFAHSVQIEYKKVQ
;
A
#
# COMPACT_ATOMS: atom_id res chain seq x y z
N MET A 1 17.83 -65.12 11.53
CA MET A 1 18.16 -63.91 10.75
C MET A 1 16.93 -63.51 9.96
N SER A 2 16.20 -62.48 10.40
CA SER A 2 15.44 -61.56 9.54
C SER A 2 14.81 -60.50 10.44
N THR A 3 15.47 -59.36 10.56
CA THR A 3 15.00 -58.16 11.26
C THR A 3 14.03 -57.42 10.35
N ILE A 4 12.77 -57.26 10.75
CA ILE A 4 11.86 -56.31 10.11
C ILE A 4 11.37 -55.35 11.19
N SER A 5 11.90 -54.14 11.07
CA SER A 5 11.57 -52.94 11.85
C SER A 5 10.41 -52.23 11.15
N VAL A 6 9.31 -51.95 11.84
CA VAL A 6 8.33 -50.94 11.40
C VAL A 6 7.84 -50.15 12.62
N PHE A 7 8.47 -48.99 12.75
CA PHE A 7 8.15 -47.78 13.51
C PHE A 7 6.74 -47.67 14.12
N ILE A 8 6.73 -47.52 15.45
CA ILE A 8 5.62 -47.02 16.26
C ILE A 8 5.29 -45.60 15.80
N VAL A 9 4.14 -45.40 15.15
CA VAL A 9 3.61 -44.07 14.83
C VAL A 9 3.05 -43.46 16.11
N LEU A 10 3.91 -42.78 16.87
CA LEU A 10 3.48 -41.90 17.95
C LEU A 10 2.83 -40.67 17.30
N CYS A 11 1.50 -40.63 17.31
CA CYS A 11 0.71 -39.50 16.87
C CYS A 11 0.84 -38.36 17.90
N SER A 12 2.01 -37.71 17.94
CA SER A 12 2.19 -36.46 18.68
C SER A 12 1.44 -35.35 17.94
N VAL A 13 0.18 -35.15 18.32
CA VAL A 13 -0.56 -33.91 18.06
C VAL A 13 0.18 -32.77 18.74
N LEU A 14 1.15 -32.19 18.04
CA LEU A 14 1.62 -30.86 18.36
C LEU A 14 0.43 -29.92 18.15
N PRO A 15 0.05 -29.08 19.12
CA PRO A 15 -0.84 -27.99 18.81
C PRO A 15 -0.11 -27.14 17.78
N VAL A 16 -0.63 -27.12 16.54
CA VAL A 16 -0.28 -26.08 15.58
C VAL A 16 -0.85 -24.80 16.18
N VAL A 17 -0.07 -24.16 17.05
CA VAL A 17 -0.28 -22.77 17.40
C VAL A 17 0.07 -22.02 16.13
N SER A 18 -0.93 -21.83 15.27
CA SER A 18 -0.84 -20.85 14.18
C SER A 18 -0.66 -19.49 14.84
N SER A 19 0.59 -19.11 15.07
CA SER A 19 0.94 -17.72 15.24
C SER A 19 0.56 -17.06 13.91
N GLN A 20 -0.62 -16.43 13.85
CA GLN A 20 -0.86 -15.41 12.84
C GLN A 20 0.13 -14.29 13.14
N ALA A 21 1.34 -14.44 12.59
CA ALA A 21 2.33 -13.40 12.55
C ALA A 21 1.67 -12.21 11.86
N GLY A 22 1.73 -11.05 12.52
CA GLY A 22 0.97 -9.86 12.18
C GLY A 22 1.02 -9.52 10.70
N GLY A 23 -0.07 -8.95 10.19
CA GLY A 23 -0.09 -8.41 8.83
C GLY A 23 1.15 -7.57 8.59
N ASN A 24 1.84 -7.83 7.47
CA ASN A 24 3.10 -7.16 7.12
C ASN A 24 2.88 -5.64 7.09
N LEU A 25 3.17 -4.96 8.20
CA LEU A 25 3.26 -3.52 8.29
C LEU A 25 4.57 -3.12 7.60
N LEU A 26 4.46 -2.31 6.56
CA LEU A 26 5.58 -1.88 5.74
C LEU A 26 5.78 -0.38 5.94
N ILE A 27 7.04 0.03 5.86
CA ILE A 27 7.44 1.43 5.89
C ILE A 27 7.79 1.86 4.47
N GLY A 28 7.50 3.10 4.14
CA GLY A 28 7.81 3.69 2.84
C GLY A 28 7.59 5.18 2.82
N THR A 29 7.53 5.75 1.63
CA THR A 29 7.30 7.18 1.44
C THR A 29 6.02 7.45 0.66
N ALA A 30 5.35 8.54 1.02
CA ALA A 30 4.23 9.06 0.27
C ALA A 30 4.47 10.48 -0.17
N SER A 31 4.12 10.78 -1.42
CA SER A 31 4.01 12.12 -1.96
C SER A 31 2.58 12.35 -2.46
N HIS A 32 2.29 13.52 -3.02
CA HIS A 32 0.96 13.84 -3.51
C HIS A 32 0.94 14.32 -4.95
N TYR A 33 -0.21 14.22 -5.59
CA TYR A 33 -0.47 14.79 -6.90
C TYR A 33 -1.87 15.40 -7.00
N ILE A 34 -2.00 16.32 -7.95
CA ILE A 34 -3.29 16.87 -8.36
C ILE A 34 -3.67 16.21 -9.70
N PRO A 35 -4.85 15.59 -9.82
CA PRO A 35 -5.28 14.94 -11.05
C PRO A 35 -5.44 15.97 -12.18
N ILE A 36 -4.87 15.66 -13.34
CA ILE A 36 -5.14 16.40 -14.57
C ILE A 36 -6.38 15.78 -15.23
N PRO A 37 -7.36 16.58 -15.71
CA PRO A 37 -8.55 16.07 -16.39
C PRO A 37 -8.22 15.12 -17.54
N PHE A 38 -9.03 14.06 -17.70
CA PHE A 38 -8.91 13.05 -18.76
C PHE A 38 -7.57 12.30 -18.81
N SER A 39 -6.82 12.29 -17.70
CA SER A 39 -5.62 11.45 -17.60
C SER A 39 -6.02 9.98 -17.57
N ARG A 40 -5.45 9.21 -18.50
CA ARG A 40 -5.50 7.75 -18.46
C ARG A 40 -4.52 7.23 -17.44
N THR A 41 -4.88 6.17 -16.76
CA THR A 41 -4.04 5.51 -15.76
C THR A 41 -3.49 4.18 -16.29
N ALA A 42 -2.35 3.75 -15.78
CA ALA A 42 -1.74 2.48 -16.14
C ALA A 42 -2.56 1.24 -15.75
N CYS A 43 -3.59 1.40 -14.91
CA CYS A 43 -4.50 0.32 -14.51
C CYS A 43 -5.89 0.41 -15.15
N GLU A 44 -6.11 1.30 -16.12
CA GLU A 44 -7.44 1.57 -16.71
C GLU A 44 -8.12 0.30 -17.25
N ASP A 45 -7.35 -0.63 -17.82
CA ASP A 45 -7.83 -1.92 -18.33
C ASP A 45 -8.44 -2.82 -17.24
N LYS A 46 -7.98 -2.69 -15.99
CA LYS A 46 -8.45 -3.48 -14.84
C LYS A 46 -9.73 -2.93 -14.22
N PHE A 47 -9.95 -1.62 -14.33
CA PHE A 47 -11.05 -0.96 -13.64
C PHE A 47 -12.13 -0.45 -14.57
N GLY A 48 -11.87 -0.25 -15.86
CA GLY A 48 -12.86 0.28 -16.81
C GLY A 48 -13.58 1.51 -16.25
N SER A 49 -14.91 1.48 -16.24
CA SER A 49 -15.76 2.55 -15.65
C SER A 49 -16.03 2.40 -14.15
N SER A 50 -15.40 1.42 -13.48
CA SER A 50 -15.62 1.15 -12.06
C SER A 50 -15.12 2.31 -11.22
N LYS A 51 -16.04 2.94 -10.48
CA LYS A 51 -15.71 4.03 -9.55
C LYS A 51 -15.24 3.46 -8.23
N LEU A 52 -14.21 4.08 -7.65
CA LEU A 52 -13.79 3.81 -6.27
C LEU A 52 -14.92 4.18 -5.29
N PRO A 53 -15.04 3.48 -4.15
CA PRO A 53 -15.87 3.94 -3.06
C PRO A 53 -15.44 5.36 -2.61
N PRO A 54 -16.36 6.21 -2.13
CA PRO A 54 -16.05 7.61 -1.78
C PRO A 54 -14.95 7.77 -0.72
N SER A 55 -14.75 6.78 0.14
CA SER A 55 -13.77 6.80 1.23
C SER A 55 -12.38 6.28 0.85
N VAL A 56 -12.18 5.86 -0.41
CA VAL A 56 -10.92 5.26 -0.88
C VAL A 56 -10.25 6.22 -1.86
N TYR A 57 -9.01 6.60 -1.55
CA TYR A 57 -8.26 7.53 -2.38
C TYR A 57 -7.44 6.79 -3.46
N PRO A 58 -7.41 7.28 -4.70
CA PRO A 58 -6.55 6.71 -5.72
C PRO A 58 -5.08 7.05 -5.45
N VAL A 59 -4.20 6.10 -5.75
CA VAL A 59 -2.74 6.26 -5.65
C VAL A 59 -2.05 5.80 -6.93
N ALA A 60 -1.02 6.54 -7.34
CA ALA A 60 -0.03 6.09 -8.30
C ALA A 60 1.08 5.34 -7.54
N ALA A 61 1.30 4.07 -7.86
CA ALA A 61 2.26 3.23 -7.15
C ALA A 61 3.66 3.34 -7.76
N GLY A 62 4.69 3.42 -6.91
CA GLY A 62 6.07 3.18 -7.29
C GLY A 62 6.28 1.74 -7.76
N GLU A 63 7.40 1.47 -8.44
CA GLU A 63 7.62 0.22 -9.19
C GLU A 63 7.42 -1.06 -8.37
N ARG A 64 7.87 -1.05 -7.11
CA ARG A 64 7.74 -2.20 -6.20
C ARG A 64 6.28 -2.53 -5.86
N LEU A 65 5.46 -1.51 -5.63
CA LEU A 65 4.03 -1.68 -5.32
C LEU A 65 3.19 -1.90 -6.58
N TRP A 66 3.57 -1.28 -7.69
CA TRP A 66 2.92 -1.46 -8.98
C TRP A 66 3.12 -2.88 -9.52
N ASP A 67 4.30 -3.47 -9.32
CA ASP A 67 4.57 -4.90 -9.54
C ASP A 67 4.18 -5.37 -10.95
N ARG A 68 4.68 -4.67 -11.98
CA ARG A 68 4.35 -4.95 -13.39
C ARG A 68 2.85 -4.98 -13.68
N GLY A 69 2.07 -4.17 -12.96
CA GLY A 69 0.62 -4.08 -13.07
C GLY A 69 -0.15 -5.07 -12.19
N ALA A 70 0.51 -6.04 -11.55
CA ALA A 70 -0.14 -6.94 -10.60
C ALA A 70 -0.58 -6.23 -9.31
N GLY A 71 -0.07 -5.01 -9.08
CA GLY A 71 -0.46 -4.11 -8.01
C GLY A 71 -1.83 -3.45 -8.20
N CYS A 72 -2.33 -3.34 -9.44
CA CYS A 72 -3.61 -2.68 -9.72
C CYS A 72 -4.74 -3.30 -8.89
N GLY A 73 -5.51 -2.47 -8.18
CA GLY A 73 -6.62 -2.94 -7.34
C GLY A 73 -6.25 -3.27 -5.92
N ARG A 74 -4.96 -3.44 -5.61
CA ARG A 74 -4.53 -3.65 -4.23
C ARG A 74 -4.83 -2.39 -3.42
N ARG A 75 -5.43 -2.62 -2.25
CA ARG A 75 -5.77 -1.56 -1.30
C ARG A 75 -4.91 -1.64 -0.05
N TYR A 76 -4.67 -0.49 0.55
CA TYR A 76 -3.84 -0.35 1.73
C TYR A 76 -4.46 0.63 2.72
N HIS A 77 -4.35 0.31 4.00
CA HIS A 77 -4.42 1.31 5.05
C HIS A 77 -3.08 2.03 5.12
N VAL A 78 -3.09 3.36 5.20
CA VAL A 78 -1.90 4.21 5.17
C VAL A 78 -1.97 5.24 6.28
N ARG A 79 -0.88 5.38 7.04
CA ARG A 79 -0.72 6.37 8.10
C ARG A 79 0.63 7.08 7.96
N CYS A 80 0.65 8.38 8.18
CA CYS A 80 1.90 9.15 8.24
C CYS A 80 2.64 8.86 9.54
N ILE A 81 3.97 8.66 9.46
CA ILE A 81 4.83 8.48 10.62
C ILE A 81 5.87 9.60 10.65
N SER A 82 6.02 10.22 11.80
CA SER A 82 6.87 11.39 12.01
C SER A 82 8.30 10.98 12.33
N ASP A 83 8.98 10.29 11.42
CA ASP A 83 10.43 10.07 11.55
C ASP A 83 11.18 11.17 10.77
N GLY A 84 11.80 12.09 11.51
CA GLY A 84 12.60 13.20 10.99
C GLY A 84 11.88 14.53 10.73
N ALA A 85 10.55 14.56 10.58
CA ALA A 85 9.78 15.80 10.34
C ALA A 85 8.46 15.87 11.14
N PRO A 86 8.53 16.17 12.46
CA PRO A 86 7.39 16.06 13.37
C PRO A 86 6.19 16.96 13.05
N HIS A 87 6.35 17.94 12.14
CA HIS A 87 5.30 18.89 11.80
C HIS A 87 4.53 18.54 10.52
N PHE A 88 4.96 17.53 9.76
CA PHE A 88 4.30 17.19 8.50
C PHE A 88 3.15 16.20 8.66
N CYS A 89 3.21 15.28 9.60
CA CYS A 89 2.13 14.33 9.84
C CYS A 89 0.99 14.94 10.66
N LYS A 90 -0.25 14.58 10.32
CA LYS A 90 -1.42 14.80 11.16
C LYS A 90 -1.59 13.60 12.09
N SER A 91 -1.76 13.85 13.39
CA SER A 91 -1.76 12.79 14.40
C SER A 91 -3.03 11.93 14.33
N GLY A 92 -2.86 10.61 14.39
CA GLY A 92 -3.97 9.65 14.53
C GLY A 92 -4.78 9.35 13.26
N GLU A 93 -4.45 9.98 12.13
CA GLU A 93 -5.20 9.83 10.89
C GLU A 93 -4.72 8.63 10.06
N GLU A 94 -5.65 7.81 9.57
CA GLU A 94 -5.40 6.69 8.65
C GLU A 94 -6.38 6.79 7.48
N ILE A 95 -5.90 6.51 6.27
CA ILE A 95 -6.72 6.48 5.05
C ILE A 95 -6.63 5.13 4.34
N GLU A 96 -7.69 4.75 3.64
CA GLU A 96 -7.64 3.67 2.67
C GLU A 96 -7.28 4.22 1.29
N VAL A 97 -6.31 3.60 0.64
CA VAL A 97 -5.91 3.93 -0.74
C VAL A 97 -6.01 2.71 -1.65
N SER A 98 -6.18 2.93 -2.94
CA SER A 98 -6.19 1.88 -3.97
C SER A 98 -5.23 2.23 -5.09
N ILE A 99 -4.39 1.27 -5.50
CA ILE A 99 -3.50 1.45 -6.64
C ILE A 99 -4.34 1.57 -7.92
N GLN A 100 -4.25 2.75 -8.55
CA GLN A 100 -4.98 3.10 -9.78
C GLN A 100 -4.05 3.46 -10.93
N ASP A 101 -2.78 3.76 -10.68
CA ASP A 101 -1.83 4.20 -11.71
C ASP A 101 -0.39 3.78 -11.34
N ARG A 102 0.56 4.01 -12.26
CA ARG A 102 1.99 3.80 -12.10
C ARG A 102 2.71 5.14 -11.99
N ALA A 103 3.42 5.37 -10.89
CA ALA A 103 4.08 6.64 -10.60
C ALA A 103 5.13 7.04 -11.66
N ALA A 104 5.83 6.07 -12.26
CA ALA A 104 6.84 6.36 -13.29
C ALA A 104 6.27 6.87 -14.62
N THR A 105 4.98 6.63 -14.89
CA THR A 105 4.33 6.99 -16.16
C THR A 105 3.10 7.88 -15.99
N MET A 106 2.77 8.26 -14.76
CA MET A 106 1.65 9.16 -14.48
C MET A 106 1.90 10.53 -15.14
N ARG A 107 0.86 11.13 -15.69
CA ARG A 107 0.96 12.45 -16.35
C ARG A 107 0.86 13.62 -15.39
N SER A 108 0.14 13.43 -14.28
CA SER A 108 0.07 14.43 -13.22
C SER A 108 1.43 14.64 -12.59
N ARG A 109 1.73 15.89 -12.22
CA ARG A 109 2.97 16.22 -11.51
C ARG A 109 2.86 15.76 -10.05
N ALA A 110 3.80 14.92 -9.62
CA ALA A 110 3.99 14.56 -8.23
C ALA A 110 4.76 15.65 -7.48
N SER A 111 4.50 15.80 -6.18
CA SER A 111 5.25 16.69 -5.29
C SER A 111 6.67 16.19 -5.01
N ASP A 112 6.88 14.87 -5.09
CA ASP A 112 8.17 14.19 -5.04
C ASP A 112 8.12 12.93 -5.93
N TYR A 113 9.13 12.77 -6.79
CA TYR A 113 9.26 11.67 -7.74
C TYR A 113 10.12 10.57 -7.10
N GLY A 114 9.58 9.36 -6.99
CA GLY A 114 10.26 8.22 -6.36
C GLY A 114 9.64 7.78 -5.04
N ALA A 115 8.56 8.43 -4.60
CA ALA A 115 7.75 7.93 -3.49
C ALA A 115 7.18 6.53 -3.80
N ASP A 116 7.05 5.69 -2.76
CA ASP A 116 6.37 4.40 -2.90
C ASP A 116 4.89 4.60 -3.31
N MET A 117 4.25 5.63 -2.77
CA MET A 117 2.85 5.97 -2.99
C MET A 117 2.68 7.45 -3.34
N VAL A 118 2.20 7.76 -4.55
CA VAL A 118 1.82 9.13 -4.94
C VAL A 118 0.30 9.27 -4.80
N ILE A 119 -0.14 9.80 -3.66
CA ILE A 119 -1.55 9.82 -3.23
C ILE A 119 -2.25 11.04 -3.81
N MET A 120 -3.52 10.91 -4.20
CA MET A 120 -4.32 12.09 -4.57
C MET A 120 -4.34 13.11 -3.43
N GLU A 121 -4.16 14.38 -3.76
CA GLU A 121 -3.97 15.47 -2.79
C GLU A 121 -5.04 15.50 -1.68
N SER A 122 -6.31 15.26 -2.02
CA SER A 122 -7.41 15.21 -1.05
C SER A 122 -7.21 14.16 0.04
N GLY A 123 -6.65 13.00 -0.29
CA GLY A 123 -6.30 11.94 0.66
C GLY A 123 -5.02 12.24 1.43
N PHE A 124 -3.98 12.72 0.74
CA PHE A 124 -2.73 13.10 1.38
C PHE A 124 -2.93 14.15 2.47
N ARG A 125 -3.81 15.13 2.23
CA ARG A 125 -4.18 16.18 3.18
C ARG A 125 -4.89 15.67 4.43
N VAL A 126 -5.37 14.43 4.46
CA VAL A 126 -5.93 13.80 5.67
C VAL A 126 -4.81 13.41 6.62
N ILE A 127 -3.73 12.80 6.11
CA ILE A 127 -2.63 12.26 6.93
C ILE A 127 -1.44 13.21 7.09
N ALA A 128 -1.33 14.24 6.26
CA ALA A 128 -0.20 15.18 6.27
C ALA A 128 -0.62 16.62 5.96
N ILE A 129 0.24 17.58 6.29
CA ILE A 129 0.05 18.98 5.90
C ILE A 129 0.40 19.18 4.41
N PRO A 130 -0.27 20.09 3.70
CA PRO A 130 -0.12 20.23 2.25
C PRO A 130 1.24 20.78 1.78
N PHE A 131 2.04 21.34 2.67
CA PHE A 131 3.39 21.85 2.34
C PHE A 131 4.45 20.74 2.31
N ALA A 132 4.14 19.54 2.79
CA ALA A 132 5.07 18.42 2.75
C ALA A 132 5.16 17.86 1.32
N HIS A 133 6.35 17.96 0.72
CA HIS A 133 6.62 17.34 -0.59
C HIS A 133 6.54 15.82 -0.52
N SER A 134 6.98 15.25 0.59
CA SER A 134 6.99 13.81 0.86
C SER A 134 6.95 13.59 2.37
N VAL A 135 6.36 12.47 2.80
CA VAL A 135 6.33 12.03 4.20
C VAL A 135 6.65 10.56 4.30
N GLN A 136 7.21 10.14 5.43
CA GLN A 136 7.29 8.72 5.74
C GLN A 136 5.91 8.20 6.11
N ILE A 137 5.58 7.01 5.63
CA ILE A 137 4.31 6.35 5.91
C ILE A 137 4.57 4.93 6.40
N GLU A 138 3.66 4.45 7.24
CA GLU A 138 3.43 3.04 7.41
C GLU A 138 2.18 2.63 6.62
N TYR A 139 2.19 1.44 6.06
CA TYR A 139 1.06 0.91 5.33
C TYR A 139 0.94 -0.60 5.45
N LYS A 140 -0.29 -1.08 5.41
CA LYS A 140 -0.64 -2.50 5.44
C LYS A 140 -1.72 -2.78 4.41
N LYS A 141 -1.64 -3.93 3.73
CA LYS A 141 -2.64 -4.33 2.75
C LYS A 141 -3.98 -4.55 3.44
N VAL A 142 -5.08 -4.09 2.83
CA VAL A 142 -6.45 -4.44 3.27
C VAL A 142 -6.65 -5.94 3.02
N GLN A 143 -7.11 -6.67 4.03
CA GLN A 143 -7.40 -8.11 3.96
C GLN A 143 -8.68 -8.40 3.19
#